data_AF-A0A7C1GAH0-F1
#
_entry.id   AF-A0A7C1GAH0-F1
#
_cell.length_a   1.000
_cell.length_b   1.000
_cell.length_c   1.000
_cell.angle_alpha   90.00
_cell.angle_beta   90.00
_cell.angle_gamma   90.00
#
_symmetry.space_group_name_H-M   'P 1'
#
loop_
_entity.id
_entity.type
_entity.pdbx_description
1 polymer ?
#
loop_
_entity_poly.entity_id
_entity_poly.type
_entity_poly.pdbx_seq_one_letter_code
_entity_poly.pdbx_strand_id
1 'polypeptide(L)'
;MSVAIKREILVSILESTIENNNVREKDISKGARVPHELTKEILMKLHKEKLLKLEDADKIIVDSLQRLKIAEKAITLGADIERIARFLTWIEFESFSRSVFEANGFEVKKNLRFTWLKKRWEIDILGLKKPIIISADCKHWHKKWSGAASIRAAKNQIERTKALAEASRNMMNRIGISGWRHAYFIPVILSLSPSQYKFYKGTPIVPILQLKDFLEKVMIHLDEITSFHVSYPSLDDFK
;
A
#
# COMPACT_ATOMS: atom_id res chain seq x y z
N MET A 1 -11.90 18.54 -24.24
CA MET A 1 -10.53 18.01 -24.08
C MET A 1 -10.63 16.50 -23.89
N SER A 2 -9.94 15.70 -24.71
CA SER A 2 -10.11 14.23 -24.69
C SER A 2 -9.61 13.62 -23.38
N VAL A 3 -10.44 12.79 -22.75
CA VAL A 3 -10.11 12.00 -21.55
C VAL A 3 -8.82 11.20 -21.74
N ALA A 4 -8.62 10.65 -22.94
CA ALA A 4 -7.43 9.88 -23.29
C ALA A 4 -6.14 10.71 -23.24
N ILE A 5 -6.20 11.98 -23.67
CA ILE A 5 -5.03 12.87 -23.65
C ILE A 5 -4.61 13.18 -22.21
N LYS A 6 -5.57 13.53 -21.35
CA LYS A 6 -5.31 13.79 -19.93
C LYS A 6 -4.71 12.55 -19.26
N ARG A 7 -5.23 11.36 -19.58
CA ARG A 7 -4.71 10.08 -19.10
C ARG A 7 -3.24 9.87 -19.49
N GLU A 8 -2.88 9.98 -20.77
CA GLU A 8 -1.50 9.74 -21.20
C GLU A 8 -0.49 10.74 -20.62
N ILE A 9 -0.91 12.00 -20.40
CA ILE A 9 -0.07 12.99 -19.70
C ILE A 9 0.18 12.58 -18.25
N LEU A 10 -0.86 12.16 -17.51
CA LEU A 10 -0.70 11.67 -16.13
C LEU A 10 0.25 10.47 -16.07
N VAL A 11 0.11 9.54 -17.03
CA VAL A 11 0.99 8.36 -17.10
C VAL A 11 2.43 8.78 -17.40
N SER A 12 2.64 9.69 -18.36
CA SER A 12 3.98 10.18 -18.70
C SER A 12 4.63 10.91 -17.53
N ILE A 13 3.87 11.66 -16.72
CA ILE A 13 4.40 12.28 -15.50
C ILE A 13 4.92 11.20 -14.54
N LEU A 14 4.14 10.13 -14.30
CA LEU A 14 4.53 9.05 -13.41
C LEU A 14 5.79 8.33 -13.89
N GLU A 15 5.87 8.05 -15.18
CA GLU A 15 7.02 7.40 -15.80
C GLU A 15 8.28 8.27 -15.73
N SER A 16 8.18 9.56 -16.05
CA SER A 16 9.33 10.45 -16.07
C SER A 16 9.80 10.90 -14.69
N THR A 17 9.07 10.59 -13.61
CA THR A 17 9.42 11.01 -12.24
C THR A 17 9.66 9.84 -11.27
N ILE A 18 10.00 8.65 -11.79
CA ILE A 18 10.31 7.47 -10.95
C ILE A 18 11.61 7.67 -10.17
N GLU A 19 12.68 8.10 -10.84
CA GLU A 19 14.02 8.24 -10.25
C GLU A 19 14.26 9.63 -9.66
N ASN A 20 13.71 10.66 -10.31
CA ASN A 20 13.81 12.05 -9.90
C ASN A 20 12.42 12.65 -9.77
N ASN A 21 12.20 13.42 -8.71
CA ASN A 21 10.90 14.07 -8.47
C ASN A 21 10.61 15.26 -9.41
N ASN A 22 11.44 15.48 -10.44
CA ASN A 22 11.30 16.60 -11.34
C ASN A 22 11.51 16.19 -12.81
N VAL A 23 10.86 16.92 -13.72
CA VAL A 23 10.83 16.64 -15.15
C VAL A 23 10.53 17.93 -15.92
N ARG A 24 11.00 18.03 -17.17
CA ARG A 24 10.70 19.16 -18.07
C ARG A 24 9.37 18.95 -18.78
N GLU A 25 8.60 20.01 -19.02
CA GLU A 25 7.33 19.95 -19.79
C GLU A 25 7.48 19.23 -21.14
N LYS A 26 8.61 19.45 -21.82
CA LYS A 26 8.89 18.84 -23.14
C LYS A 26 9.04 17.32 -23.07
N ASP A 27 9.56 16.78 -21.98
CA ASP A 27 9.76 15.34 -21.84
C ASP A 27 8.42 14.64 -21.58
N ILE A 28 7.53 15.26 -20.81
CA ILE A 28 6.15 14.78 -20.64
C ILE A 28 5.40 14.82 -21.98
N SER A 29 5.52 15.90 -22.74
CA SER A 29 4.88 16.03 -24.06
C SER A 29 5.33 14.91 -25.01
N LYS A 30 6.64 14.62 -25.04
CA LYS A 30 7.21 13.53 -25.83
C LYS A 30 6.74 12.16 -25.36
N GLY A 31 6.80 11.89 -24.05
CA GLY A 31 6.40 10.61 -23.46
C GLY A 31 4.92 10.32 -23.66
N ALA A 32 4.06 11.33 -23.49
CA ALA A 32 2.62 11.21 -23.73
C ALA A 32 2.25 11.17 -25.23
N ARG A 33 3.17 11.56 -26.13
CA ARG A 33 2.92 11.78 -27.56
C ARG A 33 1.80 12.79 -27.82
N VAL A 34 1.80 13.87 -27.05
CA VAL A 34 0.80 14.94 -27.10
C VAL A 34 1.51 16.24 -27.47
N PRO A 35 0.93 17.11 -28.33
CA PRO A 35 1.50 18.43 -28.63
C PRO A 35 1.82 19.24 -27.37
N HIS A 36 2.92 19.98 -27.41
CA HIS A 36 3.42 20.70 -26.24
C HIS A 36 2.41 21.72 -25.69
N GLU A 37 1.70 22.45 -26.55
CA GLU A 37 0.71 23.44 -26.14
C GLU A 37 -0.44 22.81 -25.32
N LEU A 38 -0.94 21.66 -25.77
CA LEU A 38 -1.99 20.93 -25.07
C LEU A 38 -1.49 20.30 -23.77
N THR A 39 -0.23 19.85 -23.77
CA THR A 39 0.44 19.34 -22.56
C THR A 39 0.51 20.44 -21.50
N LYS A 40 0.95 21.64 -21.88
CA LYS A 40 1.06 22.82 -21.02
C LYS A 40 -0.28 23.21 -20.43
N GLU A 41 -1.35 23.26 -21.22
CA GLU A 41 -2.70 23.57 -20.73
C GLU A 41 -3.16 22.59 -19.62
N ILE A 42 -2.87 21.30 -19.79
CA ILE A 42 -3.22 20.27 -18.81
C ILE A 42 -2.35 20.38 -17.56
N LEU A 43 -1.05 20.60 -17.70
CA LEU A 43 -0.14 20.77 -16.56
C LEU A 43 -0.51 21.98 -15.70
N MET A 44 -0.92 23.09 -16.32
CA MET A 44 -1.44 24.26 -15.60
C MET A 44 -2.70 23.91 -14.78
N LYS A 45 -3.60 23.06 -15.31
CA LYS A 45 -4.78 22.59 -14.56
C LYS A 45 -4.37 21.69 -13.39
N LEU A 46 -3.44 20.76 -13.60
CA LEU A 46 -2.94 19.87 -12.54
C LEU A 46 -2.23 20.66 -11.42
N HIS A 47 -1.52 21.73 -11.77
CA HIS A 47 -0.93 22.65 -10.80
C HIS A 47 -1.99 23.33 -9.92
N LYS A 48 -3.06 23.86 -10.53
CA LYS A 48 -4.20 24.46 -9.81
C LYS A 48 -4.90 23.46 -8.89
N GLU A 49 -4.99 22.20 -9.31
CA GLU A 49 -5.50 21.08 -8.51
C GLU A 49 -4.51 20.60 -7.42
N LYS A 50 -3.34 21.24 -7.27
CA LYS A 50 -2.26 20.88 -6.33
C LYS A 50 -1.66 19.48 -6.55
N LEU A 51 -1.80 18.93 -7.76
CA LEU A 51 -1.26 17.62 -8.13
C LEU A 51 0.21 17.69 -8.58
N LEU A 52 0.73 18.88 -8.85
CA LEU A 52 2.15 19.11 -9.16
C LEU A 52 2.51 20.56 -8.86
N LYS A 53 3.81 20.85 -8.81
CA LYS A 53 4.35 22.21 -8.76
C LYS A 53 4.99 22.55 -10.10
N LEU A 54 4.68 23.74 -10.62
CA LEU A 54 5.40 24.35 -11.73
C LEU A 54 6.44 25.30 -11.13
N GLU A 55 7.71 25.11 -11.50
CA GLU A 55 8.81 26.02 -11.20
C GLU A 55 9.21 26.79 -12.46
N ASP A 56 10.12 27.75 -12.30
CA ASP A 56 10.69 28.51 -13.41
C ASP A 56 11.35 27.59 -14.45
N ALA A 57 11.38 28.06 -15.71
CA ALA A 57 12.01 27.38 -16.84
C ALA A 57 11.41 25.98 -17.18
N ASP A 58 10.08 25.83 -17.18
CA ASP A 58 9.33 24.64 -17.63
C ASP A 58 9.55 23.36 -16.79
N LYS A 59 10.14 23.52 -15.60
CA LYS A 59 10.40 22.45 -14.66
C LYS A 59 9.16 22.14 -13.83
N ILE A 60 8.81 20.87 -13.76
CA ILE A 60 7.72 20.34 -12.94
C ILE A 60 8.32 19.56 -11.79
N ILE A 61 7.79 19.76 -10.58
CA ILE A 61 8.10 18.94 -9.41
C ILE A 61 6.85 18.19 -8.96
N VAL A 62 7.02 16.91 -8.67
CA VAL A 62 5.97 16.03 -8.19
C VAL A 62 6.50 15.20 -7.02
N ASP A 63 5.97 15.45 -5.81
CA ASP A 63 6.32 14.64 -4.64
C ASP A 63 5.59 13.28 -4.63
N SER A 64 5.97 12.38 -3.71
CA SER A 64 5.38 11.04 -3.61
C SER A 64 3.87 11.04 -3.39
N LEU A 65 3.33 11.99 -2.60
CA LEU A 65 1.89 12.07 -2.36
C LEU A 65 1.15 12.54 -3.61
N GLN A 66 1.72 13.51 -4.31
CA GLN A 66 1.22 14.00 -5.59
C GLN A 66 1.24 12.90 -6.66
N ARG A 67 2.32 12.11 -6.73
CA ARG A 67 2.43 10.96 -7.63
C ARG A 67 1.33 9.92 -7.37
N LEU A 68 1.01 9.63 -6.10
CA LEU A 68 -0.10 8.73 -5.76
C LEU A 68 -1.46 9.25 -6.24
N LYS A 69 -1.73 10.55 -6.04
CA LYS A 69 -2.98 11.17 -6.53
C LYS A 69 -3.07 11.19 -8.05
N ILE A 70 -1.94 11.40 -8.73
CA ILE A 70 -1.84 11.31 -10.20
C ILE A 70 -2.14 9.89 -10.66
N ALA A 71 -1.61 8.87 -9.98
CA ALA A 71 -1.87 7.46 -10.27
C ALA A 71 -3.36 7.11 -10.13
N GLU A 72 -3.98 7.48 -9.01
CA GLU A 72 -5.43 7.29 -8.78
C GLU A 72 -6.27 7.98 -9.87
N LYS A 73 -5.91 9.21 -10.22
CA LYS A 73 -6.59 9.96 -11.27
C LYS A 73 -6.43 9.31 -12.64
N ALA A 74 -5.24 8.81 -12.97
CA ALA A 74 -5.01 8.11 -14.23
C ALA A 74 -5.87 6.84 -14.34
N ILE A 75 -5.98 6.06 -13.26
CA ILE A 75 -6.83 4.86 -13.18
C ILE A 75 -8.31 5.24 -13.36
N THR A 76 -8.77 6.31 -12.70
CA THR A 76 -10.13 6.83 -12.85
C THR A 76 -10.45 7.24 -14.29
N LEU A 77 -9.45 7.72 -15.04
CA LEU A 77 -9.55 8.04 -16.47
C LEU A 77 -9.34 6.81 -17.40
N GLY A 78 -9.32 5.60 -16.84
CA GLY A 78 -9.21 4.34 -17.59
C GLY A 78 -7.78 3.97 -17.98
N ALA A 79 -6.77 4.40 -17.22
CA ALA A 79 -5.42 3.86 -17.37
C ALA A 79 -5.37 2.41 -16.87
N ASP A 80 -4.60 1.59 -17.58
CA ASP A 80 -4.33 0.22 -17.15
C ASP A 80 -3.60 0.23 -15.79
N ILE A 81 -4.16 -0.52 -14.85
CA ILE A 81 -3.68 -0.63 -13.48
C ILE A 81 -2.27 -1.22 -13.44
N GLU A 82 -1.99 -2.26 -14.24
CA GLU A 82 -0.68 -2.90 -14.27
C GLU A 82 0.39 -1.94 -14.83
N ARG A 83 0.04 -1.07 -15.79
CA ARG A 83 0.88 0.02 -16.28
C ARG A 83 1.19 1.05 -15.21
N ILE A 84 0.19 1.53 -14.49
CA ILE A 84 0.38 2.54 -13.43
C ILE A 84 1.24 1.99 -12.29
N ALA A 85 0.94 0.76 -11.86
CA ALA A 85 1.65 0.09 -10.77
C ALA A 85 3.16 0.00 -11.03
N ARG A 86 3.60 -0.21 -12.29
CA ARG A 86 5.02 -0.25 -12.66
C ARG A 86 5.78 1.05 -12.38
N PHE A 87 5.08 2.17 -12.30
CA PHE A 87 5.70 3.48 -12.12
C PHE A 87 5.70 3.95 -10.66
N LEU A 88 5.07 3.22 -9.74
CA LEU A 88 5.09 3.59 -8.32
C LEU A 88 6.43 3.18 -7.68
N THR A 89 7.04 4.09 -6.94
CA THR A 89 8.25 3.80 -6.15
C THR A 89 7.91 2.97 -4.91
N TRP A 90 8.93 2.40 -4.25
CA TRP A 90 8.73 1.68 -2.98
C TRP A 90 8.14 2.59 -1.89
N ILE A 91 8.64 3.84 -1.82
CA ILE A 91 8.18 4.84 -0.85
C ILE A 91 6.71 5.20 -1.09
N GLU A 92 6.31 5.36 -2.35
CA GLU A 92 4.91 5.58 -2.73
C GLU A 92 4.02 4.40 -2.34
N PHE A 93 4.48 3.18 -2.62
CA PHE A 93 3.74 1.97 -2.27
C PHE A 93 3.49 1.85 -0.76
N GLU A 94 4.50 2.07 0.08
CA GLU A 94 4.34 2.07 1.54
C GLU A 94 3.43 3.22 2.01
N SER A 95 3.62 4.42 1.46
CA SER A 95 2.85 5.60 1.85
C SER A 95 1.37 5.46 1.49
N PHE A 96 1.08 4.92 0.31
CA PHE A 96 -0.29 4.64 -0.13
C PHE A 96 -0.93 3.53 0.69
N SER A 97 -0.20 2.43 0.93
CA SER A 97 -0.70 1.34 1.78
C SER A 97 -1.16 1.89 3.12
N ARG A 98 -0.29 2.69 3.77
CA ARG A 98 -0.60 3.36 5.02
C ARG A 98 -1.84 4.26 4.91
N SER A 99 -1.91 5.14 3.91
CA SER A 99 -3.03 6.07 3.78
C SER A 99 -4.36 5.35 3.59
N VAL A 100 -4.36 4.21 2.89
CA VAL A 100 -5.57 3.38 2.73
C VAL A 100 -5.97 2.75 4.05
N PHE A 101 -5.03 2.21 4.85
CA PHE A 101 -5.35 1.73 6.21
C PHE A 101 -5.95 2.84 7.08
N GLU A 102 -5.31 4.00 7.15
CA GLU A 102 -5.76 5.15 7.95
C GLU A 102 -7.15 5.64 7.51
N ALA A 103 -7.39 5.77 6.21
CA ALA A 103 -8.69 6.14 5.65
C ALA A 103 -9.80 5.12 5.96
N ASN A 104 -9.44 3.86 6.24
CA ASN A 104 -10.37 2.79 6.64
C ASN A 104 -10.49 2.62 8.16
N GLY A 105 -9.97 3.59 8.93
CA GLY A 105 -10.10 3.66 10.39
C GLY A 105 -9.15 2.74 11.15
N PHE A 106 -8.02 2.35 10.53
CA PHE A 106 -6.94 1.66 11.21
C PHE A 106 -5.91 2.66 11.73
N GLU A 107 -5.41 2.44 12.94
CA GLU A 107 -4.13 3.01 13.36
C GLU A 107 -2.99 2.21 12.71
N VAL A 108 -1.94 2.88 12.23
CA VAL A 108 -0.85 2.21 11.50
C VAL A 108 0.49 2.38 12.22
N LYS A 109 1.17 1.26 12.47
CA LYS A 109 2.59 1.21 12.88
C LYS A 109 3.43 0.64 11.74
N LYS A 110 4.52 1.32 11.40
CA LYS A 110 5.46 0.86 10.36
C LYS A 110 6.68 0.20 10.98
N ASN A 111 7.29 -0.73 10.26
CA ASN A 111 8.59 -1.33 10.56
C ASN A 111 8.67 -1.83 12.01
N LEU A 112 7.63 -2.52 12.49
CA LEU A 112 7.61 -3.06 13.84
C LEU A 112 8.62 -4.21 13.93
N ARG A 113 9.73 -3.95 14.62
CA ARG A 113 10.77 -4.95 14.89
C ARG A 113 10.64 -5.54 16.28
N PHE A 114 10.64 -6.85 16.41
CA PHE A 114 10.59 -7.51 17.72
C PHE A 114 11.40 -8.81 17.75
N THR A 115 11.73 -9.25 18.95
CA THR A 115 12.38 -10.54 19.19
C THR A 115 11.41 -11.45 19.91
N TRP A 116 11.23 -12.66 19.42
CA TRP A 116 10.44 -13.70 20.07
C TRP A 116 11.15 -15.04 19.91
N LEU A 117 11.26 -15.81 21.00
CA LEU A 117 11.97 -17.10 21.03
C LEU A 117 13.36 -17.05 20.36
N LYS A 118 14.16 -16.03 20.71
CA LYS A 118 15.52 -15.77 20.18
C LYS A 118 15.61 -15.48 18.68
N LYS A 119 14.48 -15.32 17.97
CA LYS A 119 14.43 -14.91 16.55
C LYS A 119 13.95 -13.47 16.43
N ARG A 120 14.59 -12.70 15.53
CA ARG A 120 14.18 -11.34 15.17
C ARG A 120 13.15 -11.37 14.05
N TRP A 121 12.15 -10.50 14.17
CA TRP A 121 11.02 -10.37 13.25
C TRP A 121 10.79 -8.90 12.93
N GLU A 122 10.28 -8.63 11.73
CA GLU A 122 9.95 -7.29 11.25
C GLU A 122 8.62 -7.35 10.51
N ILE A 123 7.64 -6.55 10.95
CA ILE A 123 6.40 -6.30 10.23
C ILE A 123 6.52 -4.96 9.51
N ASP A 124 6.32 -4.93 8.20
CA ASP A 124 6.40 -3.70 7.40
C ASP A 124 5.27 -2.74 7.78
N ILE A 125 4.02 -3.25 7.80
CA ILE A 125 2.83 -2.48 8.20
C ILE A 125 2.01 -3.29 9.20
N LEU A 126 1.72 -2.70 10.35
CA LEU A 126 0.78 -3.22 11.34
C LEU A 126 -0.43 -2.28 11.43
N GLY A 127 -1.56 -2.73 10.90
CA GLY A 127 -2.83 -2.01 11.00
C GLY A 127 -3.65 -2.50 12.20
N LEU A 128 -4.13 -1.58 13.03
CA LEU A 128 -4.89 -1.85 14.25
C LEU A 128 -6.30 -1.26 14.14
N LYS A 129 -7.32 -2.11 14.24
CA LYS A 129 -8.72 -1.68 14.33
C LYS A 129 -9.50 -2.72 15.13
N LYS A 130 -9.76 -2.43 16.40
CA LYS A 130 -10.31 -3.40 17.37
C LYS A 130 -11.54 -4.14 16.79
N PRO A 131 -11.58 -5.50 16.84
CA PRO A 131 -10.59 -6.42 17.42
C PRO A 131 -9.55 -6.97 16.42
N ILE A 132 -9.41 -6.39 15.23
CA ILE A 132 -8.48 -6.86 14.20
C ILE A 132 -7.10 -6.22 14.33
N ILE A 133 -6.09 -7.04 14.10
CA ILE A 133 -4.72 -6.62 13.83
C ILE A 133 -4.28 -7.23 12.49
N ILE A 134 -4.06 -6.39 11.49
CA ILE A 134 -3.49 -6.83 10.20
C ILE A 134 -1.98 -6.67 10.24
N SER A 135 -1.27 -7.78 10.12
CA SER A 135 0.17 -7.81 9.90
C SER A 135 0.41 -7.94 8.40
N ALA A 136 0.94 -6.90 7.78
CA ALA A 136 1.16 -6.82 6.35
C ALA A 136 2.65 -6.83 5.99
N ASP A 137 3.00 -7.68 5.02
CA ASP A 137 4.30 -7.73 4.36
C ASP A 137 4.20 -7.03 3.01
N CYS A 138 4.92 -5.92 2.86
CA CYS A 138 4.96 -5.13 1.66
C CYS A 138 5.87 -5.81 0.64
N LYS A 139 5.41 -5.96 -0.61
CA LYS A 139 6.19 -6.60 -1.68
C LYS A 139 6.07 -5.81 -2.99
N HIS A 140 7.14 -5.09 -3.30
CA HIS A 140 7.28 -4.25 -4.51
C HIS A 140 7.64 -5.06 -5.76
N TRP A 141 6.80 -6.03 -6.08
CA TRP A 141 7.10 -6.88 -7.22
C TRP A 141 6.65 -6.20 -8.51
N HIS A 142 7.59 -5.64 -9.25
CA HIS A 142 7.33 -5.02 -10.57
C HIS A 142 6.98 -6.02 -11.69
N LYS A 143 7.11 -7.33 -11.48
CA LYS A 143 6.84 -8.39 -12.48
C LYS A 143 5.88 -9.44 -11.93
N LYS A 144 5.25 -10.22 -12.82
CA LYS A 144 4.54 -11.47 -12.46
C LYS A 144 5.59 -12.49 -12.00
N TRP A 145 5.69 -12.72 -10.70
CA TRP A 145 6.65 -13.68 -10.14
C TRP A 145 6.10 -15.11 -10.16
N SER A 146 7.01 -16.08 -10.18
CA SER A 146 6.67 -17.51 -10.10
C SER A 146 5.95 -17.82 -8.79
N GLY A 147 4.97 -18.73 -8.83
CA GLY A 147 4.18 -19.10 -7.66
C GLY A 147 5.03 -19.46 -6.42
N ALA A 148 6.23 -20.02 -6.62
CA ALA A 148 7.13 -20.38 -5.53
C ALA A 148 7.55 -19.19 -4.64
N ALA A 149 7.77 -17.99 -5.20
CA ALA A 149 8.17 -16.83 -4.43
C ALA A 149 7.01 -16.28 -3.58
N SER A 150 5.82 -16.16 -4.17
CA SER A 150 4.61 -15.74 -3.46
C SER A 150 4.25 -16.74 -2.36
N ILE A 151 4.41 -18.05 -2.61
CA ILE A 151 4.24 -19.11 -1.60
C ILE A 151 5.22 -18.92 -0.43
N ARG A 152 6.51 -18.69 -0.70
CA ARG A 152 7.50 -18.46 0.36
C ARG A 152 7.20 -17.20 1.18
N ALA A 153 6.85 -16.10 0.50
CA ALA A 153 6.44 -14.87 1.19
C ALA A 153 5.24 -15.12 2.11
N ALA A 154 4.24 -15.85 1.63
CA ALA A 154 3.05 -16.16 2.41
C ALA A 154 3.37 -17.03 3.63
N LYS A 155 4.18 -18.09 3.47
CA LYS A 155 4.65 -18.92 4.58
C LYS A 155 5.37 -18.09 5.64
N ASN A 156 6.33 -17.28 5.22
CA ASN A 156 7.10 -16.42 6.13
C ASN A 156 6.19 -15.43 6.86
N GLN A 157 5.19 -14.87 6.16
CA GLN A 157 4.26 -13.91 6.76
C GLN A 157 3.30 -14.56 7.75
N ILE A 158 2.85 -15.80 7.50
CA ILE A 158 2.09 -16.60 8.46
C ILE A 158 2.92 -16.83 9.73
N GLU A 159 4.16 -17.31 9.59
CA GLU A 159 5.05 -17.57 10.75
C GLU A 159 5.30 -16.31 11.57
N ARG A 160 5.59 -15.20 10.88
CA ARG A 160 5.85 -13.91 11.50
C ARG A 160 4.63 -13.37 12.24
N THR A 161 3.44 -13.51 11.66
CA THR A 161 2.18 -13.08 12.29
C THR A 161 1.85 -13.96 13.50
N LYS A 162 2.10 -15.27 13.41
CA LYS A 162 1.97 -16.18 14.56
C LYS A 162 2.90 -15.77 15.71
N ALA A 163 4.17 -15.50 15.41
CA ALA A 163 5.13 -15.04 16.41
C ALA A 163 4.72 -13.71 17.04
N LEU A 164 4.14 -12.79 16.27
CA LEU A 164 3.60 -11.53 16.78
C LEU A 164 2.41 -11.79 17.71
N ALA A 165 1.47 -12.65 17.32
CA ALA A 165 0.31 -13.00 18.14
C ALA A 165 0.73 -13.58 19.48
N GLU A 166 1.68 -14.52 19.50
CA GLU A 166 2.22 -15.12 20.72
C GLU A 166 2.96 -14.10 21.60
N ALA A 167 3.81 -13.26 20.99
CA ALA A 167 4.57 -12.23 21.70
C ALA A 167 3.69 -11.10 22.24
N SER A 168 2.51 -10.87 21.63
CA SER A 168 1.66 -9.69 21.87
C SER A 168 1.31 -9.44 23.34
N ARG A 169 1.12 -10.52 24.12
CA ARG A 169 0.83 -10.45 25.56
C ARG A 169 1.90 -9.66 26.34
N ASN A 170 3.16 -9.80 25.94
CA ASN A 170 4.29 -9.13 26.61
C ASN A 170 4.57 -7.72 26.03
N MET A 171 3.79 -7.27 25.05
CA MET A 171 4.07 -6.02 24.34
C MET A 171 2.83 -5.21 23.96
N MET A 172 1.71 -5.41 24.66
CA MET A 172 0.43 -4.74 24.39
C MET A 172 0.57 -3.22 24.27
N ASN A 173 1.26 -2.58 25.23
CA ASN A 173 1.52 -1.14 25.21
C ASN A 173 2.34 -0.72 23.99
N ARG A 174 3.37 -1.50 23.63
CA ARG A 174 4.27 -1.22 22.52
C ARG A 174 3.54 -1.27 21.18
N ILE A 175 2.69 -2.28 20.99
CA ILE A 175 1.92 -2.45 19.76
C ILE A 175 0.61 -1.65 19.76
N GLY A 176 0.23 -0.98 20.86
CA GLY A 176 -0.90 -0.05 20.91
C GLY A 176 -2.27 -0.71 21.14
N ILE A 177 -2.32 -1.83 21.85
CA ILE A 177 -3.57 -2.56 22.11
C ILE A 177 -3.93 -2.67 23.59
N SER A 178 -3.40 -1.78 24.42
CA SER A 178 -3.72 -1.70 25.84
C SER A 178 -5.25 -1.59 26.03
N GLY A 179 -5.81 -2.43 26.91
CA GLY A 179 -7.26 -2.48 27.16
C GLY A 179 -8.08 -3.25 26.12
N TRP A 180 -7.46 -3.87 25.12
CA TRP A 180 -8.16 -4.82 24.26
C TRP A 180 -8.35 -6.15 25.01
N ARG A 181 -9.57 -6.71 24.97
CA ARG A 181 -9.88 -8.01 25.60
C ARG A 181 -9.45 -9.20 24.75
N HIS A 182 -9.44 -9.01 23.44
CA HIS A 182 -8.97 -10.02 22.49
C HIS A 182 -8.58 -9.35 21.18
N ALA A 183 -7.83 -10.07 20.35
CA ALA A 183 -7.47 -9.65 19.01
C ALA A 183 -7.38 -10.84 18.02
N TYR A 184 -7.67 -10.57 16.76
CA TYR A 184 -7.42 -11.46 15.64
C TYR A 184 -6.25 -10.92 14.82
N PHE A 185 -5.14 -11.65 14.81
CA PHE A 185 -3.95 -11.32 14.02
C PHE A 185 -4.04 -11.97 12.64
N ILE A 186 -4.12 -11.15 11.59
CA ILE A 186 -4.33 -11.58 10.21
C ILE A 186 -3.05 -11.32 9.40
N PRO A 187 -2.37 -12.36 8.87
CA PRO A 187 -1.28 -12.19 7.93
C PRO A 187 -1.83 -11.71 6.59
N VAL A 188 -1.19 -10.70 5.98
CA VAL A 188 -1.52 -10.18 4.65
C VAL A 188 -0.23 -9.95 3.88
N ILE A 189 -0.20 -10.30 2.60
CA ILE A 189 0.84 -9.83 1.69
C ILE A 189 0.26 -8.71 0.85
N LEU A 190 0.90 -7.54 0.86
CA LEU A 190 0.55 -6.45 -0.04
C LEU A 190 1.45 -6.52 -1.27
N SER A 191 0.84 -6.58 -2.45
CA SER A 191 1.56 -6.57 -3.72
C SER A 191 1.26 -5.30 -4.51
N LEU A 192 2.25 -4.85 -5.27
CA LEU A 192 2.08 -3.69 -6.16
C LEU A 192 1.09 -3.98 -7.31
N SER A 193 1.03 -5.23 -7.77
CA SER A 193 0.19 -5.66 -8.90
C SER A 193 -0.51 -7.00 -8.58
N PRO A 194 -1.55 -7.37 -9.34
CA PRO A 194 -2.20 -8.67 -9.22
C PRO A 194 -1.20 -9.83 -9.28
N SER A 195 -1.23 -10.69 -8.27
CA SER A 195 -0.49 -11.94 -8.24
C SER A 195 -1.30 -13.06 -8.91
N GLN A 196 -0.59 -14.10 -9.38
CA GLN A 196 -1.24 -15.31 -9.90
C GLN A 196 -2.19 -15.96 -8.88
N TYR A 197 -1.86 -15.85 -7.59
CA TYR A 197 -2.64 -16.38 -6.49
C TYR A 197 -3.21 -15.24 -5.66
N LYS A 198 -4.53 -15.27 -5.41
CA LYS A 198 -5.19 -14.35 -4.46
C LYS A 198 -5.00 -14.77 -3.00
N PHE A 199 -4.78 -16.07 -2.77
CA PHE A 199 -4.60 -16.65 -1.43
C PHE A 199 -3.52 -17.72 -1.45
N TYR A 200 -2.86 -17.90 -0.31
CA TYR A 200 -2.03 -19.07 -0.01
C TYR A 200 -2.30 -19.55 1.41
N LYS A 201 -2.80 -20.79 1.57
CA LYS A 201 -3.19 -21.36 2.88
C LYS A 201 -4.03 -20.37 3.72
N GLY A 202 -5.09 -19.82 3.12
CA GLY A 202 -5.96 -18.84 3.78
C GLY A 202 -5.35 -17.44 3.97
N THR A 203 -4.06 -17.22 3.65
CA THR A 203 -3.43 -15.90 3.73
C THR A 203 -3.68 -15.11 2.45
N PRO A 204 -4.33 -13.94 2.53
CA PRO A 204 -4.61 -13.09 1.38
C PRO A 204 -3.34 -12.44 0.82
N ILE A 205 -3.27 -12.40 -0.51
CA ILE A 205 -2.31 -11.62 -1.28
C ILE A 205 -3.10 -10.53 -1.98
N VAL A 206 -2.94 -9.30 -1.51
CA VAL A 206 -3.80 -8.16 -1.82
C VAL A 206 -3.04 -7.17 -2.69
N PRO A 207 -3.46 -6.97 -3.94
CA PRO A 207 -2.95 -5.89 -4.77
C PRO A 207 -3.29 -4.55 -4.14
N ILE A 208 -2.39 -3.60 -4.23
CA ILE A 208 -2.52 -2.31 -3.54
C ILE A 208 -3.81 -1.56 -3.87
N LEU A 209 -4.27 -1.67 -5.11
CA LEU A 209 -5.52 -1.05 -5.55
C LEU A 209 -6.78 -1.75 -5.04
N GLN A 210 -6.66 -2.99 -4.59
CA GLN A 210 -7.75 -3.76 -3.96
C GLN A 210 -7.68 -3.69 -2.43
N LEU A 211 -6.69 -2.98 -1.87
CA LEU A 211 -6.51 -2.91 -0.42
C LEU A 211 -7.74 -2.33 0.28
N LYS A 212 -8.36 -1.28 -0.27
CA LYS A 212 -9.58 -0.70 0.30
C LYS A 212 -10.68 -1.75 0.43
N ASP A 213 -11.06 -2.38 -0.68
CA ASP A 213 -12.13 -3.38 -0.73
C ASP A 213 -11.84 -4.56 0.22
N PHE A 214 -10.57 -4.96 0.33
CA PHE A 214 -10.14 -5.98 1.28
C PHE A 214 -10.37 -5.53 2.73
N LEU A 215 -9.93 -4.33 3.11
CA LEU A 215 -10.08 -3.82 4.48
C LEU A 215 -11.55 -3.64 4.90
N GLU A 216 -12.43 -3.29 3.97
CA GLU A 216 -13.87 -3.18 4.22
C GLU A 216 -14.53 -4.54 4.48
N LYS A 217 -14.03 -5.60 3.83
CA LYS A 217 -14.66 -6.94 3.84
C LYS A 217 -13.98 -7.94 4.78
N VAL A 218 -12.77 -7.65 5.26
CA VAL A 218 -11.95 -8.62 6.03
C VAL A 218 -12.66 -9.16 7.28
N MET A 219 -13.47 -8.35 7.98
CA MET A 219 -14.26 -8.82 9.13
C MET A 219 -15.31 -9.85 8.75
N ILE A 220 -15.96 -9.66 7.59
CA ILE A 220 -17.06 -10.50 7.13
C ILE A 220 -16.54 -11.89 6.74
N HIS A 221 -15.32 -11.94 6.22
CA HIS A 221 -14.67 -13.18 5.75
C HIS A 221 -13.60 -13.68 6.72
N LEU A 222 -13.68 -13.34 8.01
CA LEU A 222 -12.64 -13.73 8.98
C LEU A 222 -12.48 -15.25 9.08
N ASP A 223 -13.58 -16.01 8.94
CA ASP A 223 -13.59 -17.47 8.99
C ASP A 223 -12.99 -18.13 7.73
N GLU A 224 -12.87 -17.38 6.63
CA GLU A 224 -12.28 -17.83 5.38
C GLU A 224 -10.78 -17.50 5.28
N ILE A 225 -10.27 -16.72 6.24
CA ILE A 225 -8.92 -16.19 6.24
C ILE A 225 -8.14 -16.76 7.43
N THR A 226 -6.86 -17.06 7.20
CA THR A 226 -5.96 -17.44 8.28
C THR A 226 -5.88 -16.33 9.31
N SER A 227 -6.19 -16.63 10.57
CA SER A 227 -6.08 -15.68 11.67
C SER A 227 -5.59 -16.37 12.94
N PHE A 228 -4.94 -15.61 13.82
CA PHE A 228 -4.52 -16.08 15.13
C PHE A 228 -5.27 -15.29 16.20
N HIS A 229 -6.16 -15.96 16.93
CA HIS A 229 -6.92 -15.35 18.00
C HIS A 229 -6.11 -15.35 19.31
N VAL A 230 -6.07 -14.21 19.99
CA VAL A 230 -5.44 -14.06 21.30
C VAL A 230 -6.40 -13.35 22.23
N SER A 231 -6.73 -13.98 23.36
CA SER A 231 -7.42 -13.32 24.48
C SER A 231 -6.40 -12.72 25.45
N TYR A 232 -6.73 -11.54 25.97
CA TYR A 232 -5.98 -10.84 26.99
C TYR A 232 -6.84 -10.77 28.26
N PRO A 233 -6.30 -11.14 29.42
CA PRO A 233 -7.05 -11.08 30.67
C PRO A 233 -7.44 -9.62 30.97
N SER A 234 -8.65 -9.42 31.48
CA SER A 234 -9.09 -8.15 32.04
C SER A 234 -8.29 -7.85 33.31
N LEU A 235 -8.05 -6.57 33.61
CA LEU A 235 -7.51 -6.17 34.91
C LEU A 235 -8.43 -6.58 36.08
N ASP A 236 -9.72 -6.84 35.79
CA ASP A 236 -10.69 -7.34 36.76
C ASP A 236 -10.63 -8.87 36.96
N ASP A 237 -9.93 -9.64 36.11
CA ASP A 237 -9.85 -11.10 36.21
C ASP A 237 -8.83 -11.58 37.27
N PHE A 238 -8.11 -10.65 37.90
CA PHE A 238 -7.12 -10.90 38.95
C PHE A 238 -7.55 -10.33 40.32
N LYS A 239 -8.83 -9.95 40.47
CA LYS A 239 -9.43 -9.56 41.76
C LYS A 239 -10.18 -10.72 42.40
#